data_AF-A0A3R7AFC2-F1
#
_entry.id   AF-A0A3R7AFC2-F1
#
_cell.length_a   1.000
_cell.length_b   1.000
_cell.length_c   1.000
_cell.angle_alpha   90.00
_cell.angle_beta   90.00
_cell.angle_gamma   90.00
#
_symmetry.space_group_name_H-M   'P 1'
#
loop_
_entity.id
_entity.type
_entity.pdbx_description
1 polymer ?
#
loop_
_entity_poly.entity_id
_entity_poly.type
_entity_poly.pdbx_seq_one_letter_code
_entity_poly.pdbx_strand_id
1 'polypeptide(L)'
;MTIGNHIFWPMGMDMEYQNAVKWFKNMDKLIHYSNQAGQLNVLYSTLGHYTDLKLQDKHTQWTIKTDDFFPYANERFGYCGTEKQLVADDYALRVSEGVESGTARLSQLFPSQSVALCLLANVSVCAPSALRPFTFVVYNHLTSVHTYTVTLPFRAKNVHVRLANGSTVPSAVVPFVSVYGKVPLKHQAPNTLVVETLLPPLGWVAYHVVPGKENPHPPSKTWYTDSNGLEFVKRVRDYRETWNLTLHNEEEKVAANYVPITIATYIRDKSNQFNVITDRAQGAASLKDGKIQFYHFIQRLGQRLTLVTCL
;
A
#
# COMPACT_ATOMS: atom_id res chain seq x y z
N MET A 1 -7.99 -30.47 -1.69
CA MET A 1 -9.11 -31.34 -1.26
C MET A 1 -9.19 -31.30 0.25
N THR A 2 -10.36 -31.46 0.85
CA THR A 2 -10.54 -31.49 2.30
C THR A 2 -10.16 -32.85 2.87
N ILE A 3 -9.48 -32.89 4.03
CA ILE A 3 -9.13 -34.14 4.74
C ILE A 3 -10.21 -34.44 5.80
N GLY A 4 -10.60 -35.71 5.96
CA GLY A 4 -11.56 -36.18 6.99
C GLY A 4 -13.04 -36.05 6.63
N ASN A 5 -13.92 -36.55 7.50
CA ASN A 5 -15.33 -36.87 7.20
C ASN A 5 -16.31 -35.68 7.06
N HIS A 6 -15.82 -34.45 7.21
CA HIS A 6 -16.63 -33.23 7.12
C HIS A 6 -16.22 -32.42 5.89
N ILE A 7 -17.20 -31.96 5.10
CA ILE A 7 -17.00 -31.10 3.93
C ILE A 7 -17.85 -29.84 4.14
N PHE A 8 -17.27 -28.67 3.90
CA PHE A 8 -18.00 -27.40 3.91
C PHE A 8 -18.38 -27.00 2.48
N TRP A 9 -19.67 -26.77 2.24
CA TRP A 9 -20.15 -26.21 0.99
C TRP A 9 -20.58 -24.75 1.23
N PRO A 10 -19.85 -23.76 0.70
CA PRO A 10 -20.32 -22.37 0.68
C PRO A 10 -21.48 -22.25 -0.31
N MET A 11 -22.71 -22.37 0.18
CA MET A 11 -23.92 -22.20 -0.63
C MET A 11 -24.19 -20.70 -0.82
N GLY A 12 -23.62 -20.11 -1.88
CA GLY A 12 -23.80 -18.70 -2.22
C GLY A 12 -22.79 -18.20 -3.25
N MET A 13 -23.08 -17.03 -3.82
CA MET A 13 -22.26 -16.30 -4.81
C MET A 13 -22.45 -14.78 -4.58
N ASP A 14 -21.72 -13.95 -5.32
CA ASP A 14 -21.84 -12.49 -5.31
C ASP A 14 -23.30 -12.01 -5.40
N MET A 15 -23.75 -11.26 -4.39
CA MET A 15 -25.09 -10.65 -4.30
C MET A 15 -26.28 -11.62 -4.43
N GLU A 16 -26.08 -12.91 -4.17
CA GLU A 16 -27.16 -13.90 -4.03
C GLU A 16 -28.01 -13.69 -2.77
N TYR A 17 -29.05 -14.51 -2.60
CA TYR A 17 -29.99 -14.49 -1.46
C TYR A 17 -30.91 -13.25 -1.35
N GLN A 18 -30.94 -12.35 -2.35
CA GLN A 18 -31.98 -11.31 -2.46
C GLN A 18 -33.41 -11.88 -2.37
N ASN A 19 -33.62 -13.10 -2.87
CA ASN A 19 -34.78 -13.94 -2.56
C ASN A 19 -34.33 -15.24 -1.88
N ALA A 20 -33.91 -15.12 -0.62
CA ALA A 20 -33.46 -16.23 0.21
C ALA A 20 -34.46 -17.40 0.31
N VAL A 21 -35.76 -17.12 0.24
CA VAL A 21 -36.83 -18.13 0.32
C VAL A 21 -36.71 -19.18 -0.80
N LYS A 22 -36.27 -18.77 -2.01
CA LYS A 22 -36.03 -19.71 -3.12
C LYS A 22 -34.87 -20.66 -2.83
N TRP A 23 -33.82 -20.18 -2.16
CA TRP A 23 -32.67 -20.99 -1.77
C TRP A 23 -33.04 -21.98 -0.66
N PHE A 24 -33.58 -21.50 0.47
CA PHE A 24 -33.96 -22.35 1.60
C PHE A 24 -34.97 -23.43 1.22
N LYS A 25 -36.03 -23.11 0.45
CA LYS A 25 -37.02 -24.12 -0.02
C LYS A 25 -36.45 -25.29 -0.82
N ASN A 26 -35.29 -25.11 -1.46
CA ASN A 26 -34.61 -26.19 -2.20
C ASN A 26 -33.55 -26.88 -1.34
N MET A 27 -32.84 -26.15 -0.50
CA MET A 27 -31.90 -26.72 0.48
C MET A 27 -32.61 -27.59 1.52
N ASP A 28 -33.79 -27.21 2.01
CA ASP A 28 -34.61 -28.02 2.94
C ASP A 28 -34.97 -29.38 2.33
N LYS A 29 -35.34 -29.40 1.05
CA LYS A 29 -35.63 -30.63 0.30
C LYS A 29 -34.37 -31.48 0.10
N LEU A 30 -33.25 -30.84 -0.25
CA LEU A 30 -31.97 -31.52 -0.42
C LEU A 30 -31.54 -32.20 0.90
N ILE A 31 -31.54 -31.45 2.00
CA ILE A 31 -31.25 -31.95 3.35
C ILE A 31 -32.17 -33.13 3.70
N HIS A 32 -33.49 -32.97 3.51
CA HIS A 32 -34.46 -34.01 3.84
C HIS A 32 -34.21 -35.32 3.07
N TYR A 33 -34.13 -35.26 1.74
CA TYR A 33 -33.98 -36.46 0.91
C TYR A 33 -32.57 -37.08 0.98
N SER A 34 -31.51 -36.27 1.10
CA SER A 34 -30.15 -36.80 1.30
C SER A 34 -30.02 -37.53 2.63
N ASN A 35 -30.59 -37.00 3.72
CA ASN A 35 -30.56 -37.65 5.02
C ASN A 35 -31.46 -38.89 5.06
N GLN A 36 -32.61 -38.87 4.38
CA GLN A 36 -33.48 -40.03 4.23
C GLN A 36 -32.80 -41.19 3.48
N ALA A 37 -31.93 -40.89 2.51
CA ALA A 37 -31.16 -41.90 1.79
C ALA A 37 -30.04 -42.54 2.64
N GLY A 38 -29.66 -41.95 3.78
CA GLY A 38 -28.72 -42.51 4.75
C GLY A 38 -27.25 -42.58 4.31
N GLN A 39 -26.92 -42.20 3.07
CA GLN A 39 -25.54 -42.24 2.53
C GLN A 39 -24.67 -41.08 3.02
N LEU A 40 -25.29 -39.95 3.34
CA LEU A 40 -24.63 -38.71 3.77
C LEU A 40 -25.47 -38.05 4.86
N ASN A 41 -24.83 -37.29 5.74
CA ASN A 41 -25.51 -36.39 6.67
C ASN A 41 -25.29 -34.94 6.23
N VAL A 42 -26.35 -34.30 5.74
CA VAL A 42 -26.39 -32.93 5.24
C VAL A 42 -27.16 -32.05 6.23
N LEU A 43 -26.61 -30.90 6.58
CA LEU A 43 -27.19 -29.99 7.57
C LEU A 43 -26.79 -28.54 7.30
N TYR A 44 -27.65 -27.59 7.69
CA TYR A 44 -27.28 -26.18 7.75
C TYR A 44 -26.17 -25.97 8.78
N SER A 45 -25.10 -25.30 8.38
CA SER A 45 -23.92 -25.08 9.22
C SER A 45 -23.36 -23.68 9.01
N THR A 46 -22.47 -23.27 9.91
CA THR A 46 -21.63 -22.08 9.78
C THR A 46 -20.18 -22.48 9.57
N LEU A 47 -19.35 -21.56 9.08
CA LEU A 47 -17.90 -21.80 8.95
C LEU A 47 -17.24 -22.10 10.31
N GLY A 48 -17.72 -21.46 11.38
CA GLY A 48 -17.30 -21.73 12.76
C GLY A 48 -17.57 -23.17 13.17
N HIS A 49 -18.83 -23.62 13.07
CA HIS A 49 -19.21 -24.99 13.43
C HIS A 49 -18.46 -26.06 12.60
N TYR A 50 -18.23 -25.80 11.31
CA TYR A 50 -17.37 -26.68 10.49
C TYR A 50 -15.92 -26.73 11.01
N THR A 51 -15.37 -25.58 11.40
CA THR A 51 -14.01 -25.50 11.95
C THR A 51 -13.91 -26.20 13.30
N ASP A 52 -14.92 -26.07 14.17
CA ASP A 52 -14.98 -26.77 15.45
C ASP A 52 -14.97 -28.29 15.27
N LEU A 53 -15.75 -28.82 14.33
CA LEU A 53 -15.73 -30.25 13.99
C LEU A 53 -14.35 -30.71 13.47
N LYS A 54 -13.66 -29.88 12.68
CA LYS A 54 -12.27 -30.16 12.23
C LYS A 54 -11.25 -30.10 13.35
N LEU A 55 -11.44 -29.25 14.36
CA LEU A 55 -10.58 -29.17 15.54
C LEU A 55 -10.83 -30.30 16.54
N GLN A 56 -12.04 -30.86 16.57
CA GLN A 56 -12.40 -32.02 17.39
C GLN A 56 -11.82 -33.33 16.82
N ASP A 57 -11.73 -33.47 15.49
CA ASP A 57 -11.09 -34.61 14.83
C ASP A 57 -9.57 -34.62 15.06
N LYS A 58 -9.14 -35.36 16.10
CA LYS A 58 -7.71 -35.56 16.44
C LYS A 58 -7.00 -36.59 15.56
N HIS A 59 -7.69 -37.26 14.65
CA HIS A 59 -7.07 -38.23 13.73
C HIS A 59 -6.54 -37.56 12.46
N THR A 60 -7.08 -36.39 12.11
CA THR A 60 -6.58 -35.60 10.97
C THR A 60 -5.26 -34.87 11.31
N GLN A 61 -4.20 -35.19 10.56
CA GLN A 61 -2.93 -34.47 10.59
C GLN A 61 -2.93 -33.36 9.54
N TRP A 62 -2.51 -32.16 9.93
CA TRP A 62 -2.50 -30.97 9.07
C TRP A 62 -1.08 -30.59 8.64
N THR A 63 -0.89 -30.25 7.37
CA THR A 63 0.38 -29.70 6.87
C THR A 63 0.55 -28.23 7.30
N ILE A 64 1.74 -27.89 7.81
CA ILE A 64 2.07 -26.52 8.22
C ILE A 64 2.35 -25.67 6.97
N LYS A 65 1.83 -24.43 6.94
CA LYS A 65 2.10 -23.38 5.95
C LYS A 65 2.62 -22.16 6.71
N THR A 66 3.79 -21.65 6.35
CA THR A 66 4.50 -20.56 7.07
C THR A 66 4.67 -19.29 6.24
N ASP A 67 4.64 -19.42 4.92
CA ASP A 67 4.70 -18.35 3.93
C ASP A 67 3.29 -17.90 3.49
N ASP A 68 3.19 -16.76 2.82
CA ASP A 68 1.91 -16.20 2.36
C ASP A 68 1.34 -16.87 1.09
N PHE A 69 0.26 -16.32 0.56
CA PHE A 69 -0.42 -16.80 -0.66
C PHE A 69 -0.18 -15.88 -1.87
N PHE A 70 0.90 -15.09 -1.87
CA PHE A 70 1.22 -14.16 -2.96
C PHE A 70 2.29 -14.69 -3.94
N PRO A 71 2.24 -14.28 -5.22
CA PRO A 71 1.09 -13.65 -5.88
C PRO A 71 -0.06 -14.65 -6.10
N TYR A 72 -1.29 -14.16 -5.90
CA TYR A 72 -2.52 -14.88 -6.20
C TYR A 72 -2.87 -14.74 -7.69
N ALA A 73 -3.33 -15.83 -8.31
CA ALA A 73 -3.77 -15.85 -9.69
C ALA A 73 -4.95 -16.82 -9.87
N ASN A 74 -6.17 -16.29 -9.89
CA ASN A 74 -7.39 -17.01 -10.28
C ASN A 74 -7.88 -16.59 -11.68
N GLU A 75 -7.80 -15.30 -11.98
CA GLU A 75 -8.33 -14.69 -13.19
C GLU A 75 -7.40 -13.60 -13.72
N ARG A 76 -7.54 -13.27 -15.01
CA ARG A 76 -6.68 -12.31 -15.72
C ARG A 76 -6.70 -10.90 -15.13
N PHE A 77 -7.71 -10.56 -14.33
CA PHE A 77 -7.93 -9.21 -13.79
C PHE A 77 -8.26 -9.20 -12.27
N GLY A 78 -7.96 -10.27 -11.52
CA GLY A 78 -8.31 -10.41 -10.09
C GLY A 78 -7.42 -9.62 -9.11
N TYR A 79 -7.24 -8.32 -9.31
CA TYR A 79 -6.38 -7.45 -8.50
C TYR A 79 -7.17 -6.31 -7.81
N CYS A 80 -6.57 -5.64 -6.82
CA CYS A 80 -7.15 -4.43 -6.21
C CYS A 80 -7.08 -3.23 -7.17
N GLY A 81 -7.99 -2.25 -7.04
CA GLY A 81 -8.10 -1.13 -8.00
C GLY A 81 -8.78 -1.53 -9.31
N THR A 82 -9.74 -2.45 -9.25
CA THR A 82 -10.48 -3.02 -10.39
C THR A 82 -11.97 -2.65 -10.41
N GLU A 83 -12.38 -1.82 -9.46
CA GLU A 83 -13.67 -1.16 -9.45
C GLU A 83 -13.88 -0.26 -10.68
N LYS A 84 -15.14 0.04 -11.02
CA LYS A 84 -15.45 1.00 -12.09
C LYS A 84 -15.02 2.40 -11.67
N GLN A 85 -14.64 3.25 -12.63
CA GLN A 85 -14.18 4.62 -12.37
C GLN A 85 -15.09 5.40 -11.40
N LEU A 86 -16.42 5.35 -11.58
CA LEU A 86 -17.38 6.02 -10.70
C LEU A 86 -17.32 5.56 -9.23
N VAL A 87 -16.90 4.32 -8.98
CA VAL A 87 -16.71 3.77 -7.62
C VAL A 87 -15.36 4.24 -7.04
N ALA A 88 -14.31 4.28 -7.86
CA ALA A 88 -13.03 4.89 -7.47
C ALA A 88 -13.19 6.40 -7.15
N ASP A 89 -14.03 7.10 -7.91
CA ASP A 89 -14.37 8.50 -7.69
C ASP A 89 -15.18 8.69 -6.38
N ASP A 90 -16.12 7.78 -6.06
CA ASP A 90 -16.85 7.75 -4.77
C ASP A 90 -15.91 7.47 -3.58
N TYR A 91 -14.93 6.57 -3.74
CA TYR A 91 -13.90 6.36 -2.73
C TYR A 91 -13.04 7.62 -2.51
N ALA A 92 -12.63 8.31 -3.58
CA ALA A 92 -11.88 9.55 -3.48
C ALA A 92 -12.69 10.66 -2.77
N LEU A 93 -14.00 10.75 -3.05
CA LEU A 93 -14.91 11.67 -2.36
C LEU A 93 -14.98 11.37 -0.85
N ARG A 94 -15.30 10.13 -0.46
CA ARG A 94 -15.38 9.72 0.97
C ARG A 94 -14.08 9.93 1.73
N VAL A 95 -12.94 9.66 1.09
CA VAL A 95 -11.62 9.93 1.68
C VAL A 95 -11.41 11.44 1.86
N SER A 96 -11.85 12.27 0.91
CA SER A 96 -11.75 13.73 1.05
C SER A 96 -12.61 14.29 2.19
N GLU A 97 -13.83 13.78 2.38
CA GLU A 97 -14.70 14.10 3.52
C GLU A 97 -14.06 13.68 4.86
N GLY A 98 -13.45 12.50 4.91
CA GLY A 98 -12.71 12.02 6.09
C GLY A 98 -11.49 12.88 6.42
N VAL A 99 -10.75 13.33 5.40
CA VAL A 99 -9.60 14.23 5.56
C VAL A 99 -10.04 15.63 6.00
N GLU A 100 -11.16 16.16 5.48
CA GLU A 100 -11.73 17.43 5.93
C GLU A 100 -12.14 17.37 7.40
N SER A 101 -12.89 16.34 7.80
CA SER A 101 -13.31 16.09 9.19
C SER A 101 -12.11 15.92 10.14
N GLY A 102 -11.10 15.14 9.74
CA GLY A 102 -9.86 14.97 10.48
C GLY A 102 -9.06 16.28 10.62
N THR A 103 -9.02 17.10 9.57
CA THR A 103 -8.39 18.43 9.58
C THR A 103 -9.11 19.36 10.55
N ALA A 104 -10.45 19.42 10.50
CA ALA A 104 -11.25 20.23 11.41
C ALA A 104 -11.04 19.82 12.89
N ARG A 105 -10.89 18.52 13.18
CA ARG A 105 -10.57 18.03 14.53
C ARG A 105 -9.13 18.36 14.94
N LEU A 106 -8.18 18.32 14.02
CA LEU A 106 -6.78 18.73 14.28
C LEU A 106 -6.70 20.23 14.62
N SER A 107 -7.42 21.09 13.90
CA SER A 107 -7.45 22.53 14.19
C SER A 107 -8.00 22.85 15.60
N GLN A 108 -8.90 22.02 16.14
CA GLN A 108 -9.38 22.17 17.53
C GLN A 108 -8.30 21.91 18.60
N LEU A 109 -7.23 21.19 18.27
CA LEU A 109 -6.09 20.97 19.17
C LEU A 109 -5.15 22.18 19.27
N PHE A 110 -5.31 23.16 18.37
CA PHE A 110 -4.52 24.40 18.34
C PHE A 110 -5.43 25.63 18.53
N PRO A 111 -6.15 25.76 19.68
CA PRO A 111 -7.25 26.73 19.84
C PRO A 111 -6.84 28.20 19.67
N SER A 112 -5.55 28.52 19.80
CA SER A 112 -5.02 29.88 19.68
C SER A 112 -4.60 30.28 18.25
N GLN A 113 -4.61 29.36 17.27
CA GLN A 113 -4.14 29.61 15.90
C GLN A 113 -4.91 28.81 14.85
N SER A 114 -5.32 29.44 13.76
CA SER A 114 -5.93 28.74 12.61
C SER A 114 -4.87 27.93 11.85
N VAL A 115 -4.78 26.63 12.15
CA VAL A 115 -3.89 25.69 11.46
C VAL A 115 -4.54 25.22 10.16
N ALA A 116 -3.81 25.36 9.04
CA ALA A 116 -4.21 24.90 7.71
C ALA A 116 -3.18 23.89 7.17
N LEU A 117 -3.65 22.76 6.64
CA LEU A 117 -2.80 21.72 6.04
C LEU A 117 -2.58 21.98 4.54
N CYS A 118 -1.39 21.63 4.04
CA CYS A 118 -1.03 21.76 2.63
C CYS A 118 -0.94 20.41 1.92
N LEU A 119 -2.11 19.80 1.75
CA LEU A 119 -2.27 18.46 1.14
C LEU A 119 -1.81 18.38 -0.33
N LEU A 120 -1.73 19.51 -1.04
CA LEU A 120 -1.29 19.62 -2.43
C LEU A 120 0.18 20.05 -2.58
N ALA A 121 0.99 19.90 -1.52
CA ALA A 121 2.41 20.25 -1.55
C ALA A 121 3.21 19.48 -2.63
N ASN A 122 2.81 18.25 -2.94
CA ASN A 122 3.40 17.39 -3.98
C ASN A 122 3.34 18.01 -5.39
N VAL A 123 2.28 18.76 -5.72
CA VAL A 123 2.11 19.48 -7.00
C VAL A 123 2.55 20.95 -6.93
N SER A 124 3.27 21.31 -5.85
CA SER A 124 3.73 22.67 -5.56
C SER A 124 2.59 23.67 -5.33
N VAL A 125 1.51 23.25 -4.65
CA VAL A 125 0.35 24.11 -4.31
C VAL A 125 0.09 24.11 -2.79
N CYS A 126 0.21 25.29 -2.17
CA CYS A 126 -0.07 25.52 -0.75
C CYS A 126 -0.41 27.00 -0.58
N ALA A 127 -1.65 27.32 -0.20
CA ALA A 127 -2.09 28.72 -0.10
C ALA A 127 -1.40 29.49 1.06
N PRO A 128 -1.25 28.92 2.28
CA PRO A 128 -0.53 29.58 3.37
C PRO A 128 0.94 29.91 3.05
N SER A 129 1.69 29.01 2.41
CA SER A 129 3.11 29.24 2.09
C SER A 129 3.34 30.22 0.94
N ALA A 130 2.28 30.59 0.20
CA ALA A 130 2.32 31.66 -0.80
C ALA A 130 2.24 33.06 -0.16
N LEU A 131 1.75 33.18 1.07
CA LEU A 131 1.69 34.42 1.85
C LEU A 131 3.01 34.70 2.57
N ARG A 132 3.25 35.94 2.99
CA ARG A 132 4.44 36.33 3.77
C ARG A 132 4.10 37.36 4.85
N PRO A 133 4.67 37.25 6.06
CA PRO A 133 5.35 36.07 6.61
C PRO A 133 4.35 34.94 6.91
N PHE A 134 4.83 33.70 7.09
CA PHE A 134 4.02 32.58 7.56
C PHE A 134 4.82 31.73 8.57
N THR A 135 4.10 31.01 9.43
CA THR A 135 4.65 30.05 10.40
C THR A 135 4.14 28.66 10.06
N PHE A 136 4.98 27.63 10.21
CA PHE A 136 4.57 26.23 10.06
C PHE A 136 4.99 25.43 11.29
N VAL A 137 4.25 24.35 11.57
CA VAL A 137 4.47 23.42 12.68
C VAL A 137 4.62 22.02 12.10
N VAL A 138 5.59 21.25 12.62
CA VAL A 138 5.88 19.88 12.16
C VAL A 138 5.72 18.93 13.34
N TYR A 139 4.62 18.18 13.39
CA TYR A 139 4.34 17.27 14.51
C TYR A 139 4.95 15.88 14.27
N ASN A 140 5.81 15.43 15.18
CA ASN A 140 6.24 14.04 15.25
C ASN A 140 5.18 13.19 15.95
N HIS A 141 4.64 12.19 15.25
CA HIS A 141 3.69 11.23 15.81
C HIS A 141 4.36 10.00 16.43
N LEU A 142 5.68 9.84 16.26
CA LEU A 142 6.43 8.71 16.81
C LEU A 142 6.84 8.97 18.27
N THR A 143 6.95 7.87 19.02
CA THR A 143 7.44 7.83 20.40
C THR A 143 8.98 7.85 20.50
N SER A 144 9.68 7.98 19.37
CA SER A 144 11.13 8.08 19.26
C SER A 144 11.55 9.42 18.63
N VAL A 145 12.79 9.84 18.89
CA VAL A 145 13.43 10.93 18.14
C VAL A 145 13.57 10.48 16.69
N HIS A 146 13.13 11.29 15.73
CA HIS A 146 13.20 10.94 14.31
C HIS A 146 13.55 12.14 13.44
N THR A 147 14.35 11.92 12.40
CA THR A 147 14.72 12.95 11.42
C THR A 147 13.78 12.88 10.22
N TYR A 148 12.94 13.90 10.00
CA TYR A 148 12.05 13.96 8.83
C TYR A 148 12.54 14.97 7.80
N THR A 149 12.24 14.74 6.52
CA THR A 149 12.46 15.74 5.46
C THR A 149 11.14 16.39 5.05
N VAL A 150 10.92 17.63 5.46
CA VAL A 150 9.73 18.43 5.12
C VAL A 150 9.94 19.13 3.79
N THR A 151 8.89 19.21 2.97
CA THR A 151 8.91 19.95 1.71
C THR A 151 7.72 20.90 1.62
N LEU A 152 7.97 22.17 1.31
CA LEU A 152 6.93 23.19 1.19
C LEU A 152 7.05 23.96 -0.14
N PRO A 153 5.93 24.18 -0.87
CA PRO A 153 5.92 25.01 -2.07
C PRO A 153 6.25 26.47 -1.73
N PHE A 154 7.16 27.11 -2.46
CA PHE A 154 7.58 28.47 -2.10
C PHE A 154 7.97 29.36 -3.28
N ARG A 155 7.69 30.67 -3.17
CA ARG A 155 7.79 31.64 -4.28
C ARG A 155 9.03 32.53 -4.29
N ALA A 156 9.73 32.74 -3.18
CA ALA A 156 10.99 33.52 -3.18
C ALA A 156 12.20 32.62 -3.44
N LYS A 157 13.33 33.25 -3.82
CA LYS A 157 14.59 32.55 -4.11
C LYS A 157 15.54 32.44 -2.90
N ASN A 158 15.46 33.39 -1.95
CA ASN A 158 16.33 33.46 -0.77
C ASN A 158 15.48 33.53 0.51
N VAL A 159 15.70 32.64 1.49
CA VAL A 159 14.98 32.61 2.78
C VAL A 159 15.89 32.08 3.90
N HIS A 160 15.78 32.68 5.08
CA HIS A 160 16.24 32.08 6.34
C HIS A 160 15.02 31.82 7.24
N VAL A 161 14.78 30.55 7.57
CA VAL A 161 13.86 30.08 8.62
C VAL A 161 14.66 30.04 9.90
N ARG A 162 14.03 30.57 10.94
CA ARG A 162 14.50 30.51 12.31
C ARG A 162 13.47 29.72 13.08
N LEU A 163 13.94 28.97 14.06
CA LEU A 163 13.10 28.37 15.07
C LEU A 163 12.36 29.45 15.87
N ALA A 164 11.26 29.07 16.54
CA ALA A 164 10.51 29.97 17.40
C ALA A 164 11.35 30.55 18.57
N ASN A 165 12.47 29.90 18.90
CA ASN A 165 13.46 30.37 19.88
C ASN A 165 14.59 31.24 19.27
N GLY A 166 14.56 31.49 17.95
CA GLY A 166 15.50 32.35 17.22
C GLY A 166 16.67 31.65 16.51
N SER A 167 16.97 30.37 16.77
CA SER A 167 18.12 29.70 16.13
C SER A 167 17.88 29.40 14.64
N THR A 168 18.92 29.58 13.83
CA THR A 168 18.91 29.31 12.39
C THR A 168 19.11 27.83 12.08
N VAL A 169 18.54 27.40 10.96
CA VAL A 169 18.52 26.00 10.52
C VAL A 169 18.95 25.97 9.02
N PRO A 170 19.62 24.94 8.48
CA PRO A 170 20.62 25.14 7.40
C PRO A 170 20.07 25.13 5.96
N SER A 171 20.16 26.22 5.18
CA SER A 171 19.15 26.64 4.17
C SER A 171 19.42 26.53 2.65
N ALA A 172 18.43 26.02 1.90
CA ALA A 172 18.34 25.99 0.43
C ALA A 172 16.90 25.84 -0.07
N VAL A 173 16.64 26.43 -1.23
CA VAL A 173 15.41 26.35 -2.03
C VAL A 173 15.80 25.70 -3.36
N VAL A 174 15.12 24.63 -3.80
CA VAL A 174 15.38 23.96 -5.08
C VAL A 174 14.30 24.31 -6.11
N PRO A 175 14.60 24.41 -7.41
CA PRO A 175 13.57 24.65 -8.43
C PRO A 175 12.60 23.46 -8.49
N PHE A 176 11.30 23.74 -8.58
CA PHE A 176 10.29 22.71 -8.77
C PHE A 176 10.21 22.32 -10.26
N VAL A 177 10.43 21.05 -10.55
CA VAL A 177 10.31 20.50 -11.91
C VAL A 177 8.90 19.95 -12.08
N SER A 178 8.06 20.59 -12.90
CA SER A 178 6.71 20.10 -13.17
C SER A 178 6.75 18.78 -13.94
N VAL A 179 6.23 17.72 -13.32
CA VAL A 179 6.04 16.40 -13.94
C VAL A 179 4.90 16.43 -14.95
N TYR A 180 3.92 17.33 -14.77
CA TYR A 180 2.82 17.55 -15.71
C TYR A 180 3.25 18.54 -16.80
N GLY A 181 3.28 18.05 -18.05
CA GLY A 181 3.83 18.78 -19.18
C GLY A 181 2.97 19.95 -19.70
N LYS A 182 3.65 20.99 -20.20
CA LYS A 182 3.16 22.12 -21.01
C LYS A 182 2.09 23.07 -20.43
N VAL A 183 1.33 22.71 -19.39
CA VAL A 183 0.36 23.63 -18.74
C VAL A 183 0.64 23.73 -17.25
N PRO A 184 1.23 24.84 -16.76
CA PRO A 184 1.42 25.08 -15.33
C PRO A 184 0.07 25.16 -14.61
N LEU A 185 -0.03 24.52 -13.44
CA LEU A 185 -1.24 24.62 -12.62
C LEU A 185 -1.39 26.04 -12.07
N LYS A 186 -2.64 26.53 -12.01
CA LYS A 186 -2.93 27.87 -11.46
C LYS A 186 -2.44 27.94 -10.00
N HIS A 187 -1.69 28.98 -9.67
CA HIS A 187 -1.05 29.23 -8.36
C HIS A 187 0.19 28.38 -7.99
N GLN A 188 0.63 27.44 -8.84
CA GLN A 188 1.82 26.60 -8.62
C GLN A 188 3.08 27.43 -8.27
N ALA A 189 3.84 26.99 -7.26
CA ALA A 189 5.08 27.66 -6.87
C ALA A 189 6.28 27.16 -7.70
N PRO A 190 7.20 28.06 -8.13
CA PRO A 190 8.31 27.70 -9.00
C PRO A 190 9.44 26.94 -8.29
N ASN A 191 9.45 26.92 -6.96
CA ASN A 191 10.48 26.29 -6.15
C ASN A 191 9.87 25.46 -5.01
N THR A 192 10.59 24.42 -4.60
CA THR A 192 10.35 23.62 -3.40
C THR A 192 11.41 23.98 -2.36
N LEU A 193 10.99 24.33 -1.14
CA LEU A 193 11.90 24.38 0.01
C LEU A 193 12.00 22.97 0.60
N VAL A 194 13.20 22.39 0.62
CA VAL A 194 13.49 21.11 1.29
C VAL A 194 14.06 21.43 2.67
N VAL A 195 13.87 20.54 3.66
CA VAL A 195 14.06 20.84 5.08
C VAL A 195 14.30 19.56 5.89
N GLU A 196 15.44 19.37 6.59
CA GLU A 196 15.79 18.12 7.32
C GLU A 196 15.70 18.36 8.85
N THR A 197 14.98 17.48 9.56
CA THR A 197 14.30 17.86 10.82
C THR A 197 14.37 16.82 11.95
N LEU A 198 15.31 16.95 12.90
CA LEU A 198 15.43 16.06 14.07
C LEU A 198 14.36 16.34 15.16
N LEU A 199 13.17 15.75 15.04
CA LEU A 199 12.05 15.98 15.96
C LEU A 199 12.14 15.10 17.22
N PRO A 200 11.85 15.62 18.44
CA PRO A 200 11.72 14.83 19.66
C PRO A 200 10.45 13.96 19.65
N PRO A 201 10.33 12.94 20.51
CA PRO A 201 9.12 12.14 20.65
C PRO A 201 7.91 13.02 20.91
N LEU A 202 6.82 12.81 20.14
CA LEU A 202 5.53 13.51 20.32
C LEU A 202 5.64 15.06 20.34
N GLY A 203 6.65 15.64 19.68
CA GLY A 203 6.93 17.09 19.69
C GLY A 203 7.13 17.72 18.30
N TRP A 204 7.49 19.01 18.26
CA TRP A 204 7.59 19.80 17.02
C TRP A 204 8.75 20.81 17.03
N VAL A 205 9.37 21.01 15.85
CA VAL A 205 10.56 21.87 15.62
C VAL A 205 10.54 22.34 14.13
N ALA A 206 11.17 23.48 13.76
CA ALA A 206 11.12 24.11 12.42
C ALA A 206 12.50 24.32 11.76
N TYR A 207 12.64 24.16 10.42
CA TYR A 207 13.95 23.88 9.78
C TYR A 207 14.14 24.33 8.30
N HIS A 208 15.22 23.86 7.63
CA HIS A 208 15.85 24.27 6.34
C HIS A 208 16.90 23.20 5.81
N VAL A 209 17.29 23.06 4.49
CA VAL A 209 18.32 22.05 3.90
C VAL A 209 19.52 22.52 3.01
N VAL A 210 20.51 21.65 2.68
CA VAL A 210 21.36 21.66 1.43
C VAL A 210 21.72 20.20 0.95
N PRO A 211 22.11 19.90 -0.32
CA PRO A 211 22.04 18.53 -0.91
C PRO A 211 23.35 17.73 -1.23
N GLY A 212 23.24 16.40 -1.44
CA GLY A 212 24.31 15.42 -1.83
C GLY A 212 23.81 14.16 -2.63
N LYS A 213 24.68 13.17 -2.98
CA LYS A 213 24.41 12.01 -3.91
C LYS A 213 25.08 10.64 -3.53
N GLU A 214 24.60 9.52 -4.11
CA GLU A 214 24.97 8.10 -3.82
C GLU A 214 25.40 7.21 -5.05
N ASN A 215 25.72 5.91 -4.81
CA ASN A 215 26.31 4.89 -5.72
C ASN A 215 25.65 3.46 -5.63
N PRO A 216 25.90 2.49 -6.57
CA PRO A 216 25.13 1.23 -6.74
C PRO A 216 25.80 -0.12 -6.30
N HIS A 217 25.06 -1.25 -6.35
CA HIS A 217 25.34 -2.52 -5.63
C HIS A 217 25.25 -3.87 -6.46
N PRO A 218 25.91 -5.00 -6.08
CA PRO A 218 25.91 -6.31 -6.82
C PRO A 218 24.81 -7.36 -6.44
N PRO A 219 24.76 -8.55 -7.09
CA PRO A 219 23.56 -9.39 -7.20
C PRO A 219 23.33 -10.54 -6.19
N SER A 220 22.04 -10.82 -5.93
CA SER A 220 21.50 -12.07 -5.34
C SER A 220 20.14 -12.42 -6.00
N LYS A 221 19.80 -13.72 -6.08
CA LYS A 221 18.46 -14.21 -6.51
C LYS A 221 17.39 -14.08 -5.42
N THR A 222 17.81 -13.87 -4.17
CA THR A 222 16.91 -13.69 -3.02
C THR A 222 16.71 -12.21 -2.77
N TRP A 223 15.44 -11.84 -2.57
CA TRP A 223 15.02 -10.50 -2.21
C TRP A 223 13.90 -10.60 -1.17
N TYR A 224 13.57 -9.49 -0.51
CA TYR A 224 12.66 -9.47 0.62
C TYR A 224 11.62 -8.38 0.45
N THR A 225 10.38 -8.65 0.84
CA THR A 225 9.23 -7.74 0.68
C THR A 225 8.41 -7.75 1.95
N ASP A 226 7.87 -6.61 2.37
CA ASP A 226 6.92 -6.57 3.47
C ASP A 226 5.63 -7.38 3.18
N SER A 227 5.00 -7.86 4.24
CA SER A 227 3.61 -8.32 4.25
C SER A 227 2.79 -7.30 5.04
N ASN A 228 1.98 -6.52 4.32
CA ASN A 228 1.12 -5.45 4.88
C ASN A 228 1.85 -4.47 5.82
N GLY A 229 3.12 -4.18 5.55
CA GLY A 229 3.94 -3.27 6.36
C GLY A 229 4.48 -3.83 7.68
N LEU A 230 4.32 -5.13 7.96
CA LEU A 230 4.75 -5.76 9.22
C LEU A 230 6.03 -6.60 9.08
N GLU A 231 5.91 -7.79 8.50
CA GLU A 231 7.00 -8.79 8.45
C GLU A 231 7.63 -8.85 7.05
N PHE A 232 8.94 -9.06 6.97
CA PHE A 232 9.64 -9.24 5.69
C PHE A 232 9.65 -10.70 5.25
N VAL A 233 8.89 -11.00 4.21
CA VAL A 233 8.83 -12.32 3.58
C VAL A 233 9.99 -12.47 2.59
N LYS A 234 10.72 -13.59 2.69
CA LYS A 234 11.78 -13.96 1.75
C LYS A 234 11.16 -14.39 0.42
N ARG A 235 11.59 -13.77 -0.68
CA ARG A 235 11.19 -14.09 -2.05
C ARG A 235 12.37 -14.66 -2.83
N VAL A 236 12.12 -15.70 -3.61
CA VAL A 236 13.09 -16.32 -4.54
C VAL A 236 12.45 -16.34 -5.92
N ARG A 237 13.15 -15.79 -6.92
CA ARG A 237 12.62 -15.72 -8.29
C ARG A 237 12.38 -17.14 -8.84
N ASP A 238 11.25 -17.32 -9.53
CA ASP A 238 10.83 -18.56 -10.18
C ASP A 238 10.65 -19.76 -9.23
N TYR A 239 10.39 -19.51 -7.94
CA TYR A 239 10.25 -20.53 -6.90
C TYR A 239 8.99 -20.35 -6.06
N ARG A 240 8.47 -21.48 -5.54
CA ARG A 240 7.42 -21.56 -4.52
C ARG A 240 7.79 -22.66 -3.55
N GLU A 241 7.53 -22.44 -2.26
CA GLU A 241 7.91 -23.39 -1.20
C GLU A 241 6.98 -24.61 -1.16
N THR A 242 5.70 -24.42 -1.48
CA THR A 242 4.65 -25.43 -1.27
C THR A 242 4.16 -26.17 -2.51
N TRP A 243 4.62 -25.80 -3.72
CA TRP A 243 4.35 -26.56 -4.95
C TRP A 243 5.42 -26.32 -6.03
N ASN A 244 5.55 -27.26 -6.95
CA ASN A 244 6.41 -27.11 -8.12
C ASN A 244 5.79 -26.09 -9.08
N LEU A 245 6.43 -24.93 -9.22
CA LEU A 245 6.00 -23.87 -10.13
C LEU A 245 6.29 -24.25 -11.59
N THR A 246 5.24 -24.33 -12.40
CA THR A 246 5.34 -24.45 -13.87
C THR A 246 4.94 -23.11 -14.47
N LEU A 247 5.76 -22.58 -15.39
CA LEU A 247 5.53 -21.30 -16.07
C LEU A 247 5.41 -21.58 -17.57
N HIS A 248 4.28 -21.23 -18.17
CA HIS A 248 3.91 -21.63 -19.53
C HIS A 248 4.45 -20.70 -20.61
N ASN A 249 4.83 -19.46 -20.26
CA ASN A 249 5.33 -18.45 -21.20
C ASN A 249 6.20 -17.38 -20.49
N GLU A 250 6.81 -16.47 -21.27
CA GLU A 250 7.64 -15.37 -20.74
C GLU A 250 6.82 -14.29 -19.99
N GLU A 251 5.53 -14.11 -20.29
CA GLU A 251 4.68 -13.16 -19.57
C GLU A 251 4.43 -13.62 -18.13
N GLU A 252 4.18 -14.91 -17.93
CA GLU A 252 4.06 -15.54 -16.61
C GLU A 252 5.37 -15.51 -15.83
N LYS A 253 6.54 -15.68 -16.48
CA LYS A 253 7.85 -15.48 -15.82
C LYS A 253 8.05 -14.07 -15.29
N VAL A 254 7.43 -13.07 -15.90
CA VAL A 254 7.42 -11.70 -15.36
C VAL A 254 6.36 -11.58 -14.27
N ALA A 255 5.10 -11.86 -14.58
CA ALA A 255 3.97 -11.63 -13.70
C ALA A 255 4.01 -12.45 -12.39
N ALA A 256 4.40 -13.72 -12.45
CA ALA A 256 4.48 -14.60 -11.27
C ALA A 256 5.62 -14.24 -10.30
N ASN A 257 6.48 -13.27 -10.65
CA ASN A 257 7.53 -12.76 -9.77
C ASN A 257 7.22 -11.34 -9.23
N TYR A 258 6.10 -10.74 -9.63
CA TYR A 258 5.59 -9.53 -8.99
C TYR A 258 4.83 -9.89 -7.70
N VAL A 259 5.10 -9.13 -6.64
CA VAL A 259 4.38 -9.21 -5.36
C VAL A 259 4.05 -7.79 -4.88
N PRO A 260 2.98 -7.62 -4.07
CA PRO A 260 2.72 -6.33 -3.44
C PRO A 260 3.83 -5.98 -2.44
N ILE A 261 4.14 -4.69 -2.35
CA ILE A 261 4.86 -4.08 -1.23
C ILE A 261 4.00 -2.93 -0.71
N THR A 262 4.01 -2.71 0.59
CA THR A 262 3.22 -1.67 1.28
C THR A 262 4.10 -0.59 1.86
N ILE A 263 5.28 -0.97 2.36
CA ILE A 263 6.26 -0.07 2.98
C ILE A 263 7.65 -0.21 2.37
N ALA A 264 8.14 -1.43 2.09
CA ALA A 264 9.54 -1.62 1.73
C ALA A 264 9.87 -2.97 1.10
N THR A 265 10.96 -2.97 0.34
CA THR A 265 11.65 -4.16 -0.15
C THR A 265 13.16 -3.98 -0.05
N TYR A 266 13.90 -5.08 0.11
CA TYR A 266 15.36 -5.03 0.09
C TYR A 266 16.00 -6.24 -0.57
N ILE A 267 17.22 -6.02 -1.06
CA ILE A 267 18.17 -7.07 -1.41
C ILE A 267 19.36 -6.99 -0.47
N ARG A 268 19.92 -8.14 -0.10
CA ARG A 268 21.13 -8.23 0.73
C ARG A 268 22.07 -9.30 0.20
N ASP A 269 23.36 -9.04 0.34
CA ASP A 269 24.42 -10.03 0.18
C ASP A 269 25.04 -10.39 1.55
N LYS A 270 26.32 -10.77 1.58
CA LYS A 270 27.05 -11.11 2.81
C LYS A 270 27.50 -9.88 3.62
N SER A 271 27.65 -8.74 2.98
CA SER A 271 28.33 -7.55 3.52
C SER A 271 27.50 -6.28 3.46
N ASN A 272 26.47 -6.23 2.62
CA ASN A 272 25.70 -5.03 2.29
C ASN A 272 24.21 -5.34 2.12
N GLN A 273 23.37 -4.32 2.31
CA GLN A 273 21.93 -4.39 2.12
C GLN A 273 21.43 -3.10 1.46
N PHE A 274 20.74 -3.23 0.33
CA PHE A 274 20.10 -2.13 -0.39
C PHE A 274 18.60 -2.19 -0.15
N ASN A 275 18.08 -1.17 0.54
CA ASN A 275 16.68 -1.04 0.90
C ASN A 275 15.99 -0.01 0.00
N VAL A 276 14.76 -0.29 -0.43
CA VAL A 276 13.87 0.69 -1.05
C VAL A 276 12.60 0.76 -0.22
N ILE A 277 12.21 1.97 0.19
CA ILE A 277 11.01 2.27 0.96
C ILE A 277 10.05 3.01 0.02
N THR A 278 8.76 2.68 0.06
CA THR A 278 7.72 3.29 -0.77
C THR A 278 6.77 4.15 0.05
N ASP A 279 6.22 5.20 -0.58
CA ASP A 279 5.22 6.11 0.02
C ASP A 279 3.78 5.57 -0.06
N ARG A 280 3.59 4.48 -0.80
CA ARG A 280 2.30 3.84 -1.10
C ARG A 280 2.50 2.37 -1.44
N ALA A 281 1.40 1.62 -1.47
CA ALA A 281 1.40 0.26 -1.99
C ALA A 281 1.71 0.24 -3.50
N GLN A 282 2.63 -0.64 -3.91
CA GLN A 282 3.07 -0.82 -5.31
C GLN A 282 3.31 -2.31 -5.59
N GLY A 283 3.31 -2.69 -6.87
CA GLY A 283 3.83 -4.00 -7.29
C GLY A 283 5.34 -3.91 -7.51
N ALA A 284 6.12 -4.80 -6.88
CA ALA A 284 7.57 -4.88 -7.08
C ALA A 284 8.00 -6.27 -7.57
N ALA A 285 9.15 -6.37 -8.25
CA ALA A 285 9.76 -7.62 -8.68
C ALA A 285 11.30 -7.54 -8.80
N SER A 286 12.01 -8.62 -8.45
CA SER A 286 13.46 -8.78 -8.69
C SER A 286 13.74 -9.67 -9.92
N LEU A 287 13.33 -9.20 -11.11
CA LEU A 287 13.38 -10.00 -12.35
C LEU A 287 14.81 -10.32 -12.84
N LYS A 288 15.82 -9.56 -12.39
CA LYS A 288 17.24 -9.82 -12.65
C LYS A 288 18.02 -9.59 -11.37
N ASP A 289 19.03 -10.41 -11.13
CA ASP A 289 19.74 -10.41 -9.85
C ASP A 289 20.39 -9.03 -9.61
N GLY A 290 20.26 -8.49 -8.39
CA GLY A 290 20.74 -7.15 -8.04
C GLY A 290 19.88 -6.00 -8.57
N LYS A 291 18.69 -6.26 -9.14
CA LYS A 291 17.77 -5.23 -9.64
C LYS A 291 16.38 -5.42 -9.07
N ILE A 292 15.84 -4.39 -8.42
CA ILE A 292 14.44 -4.30 -8.04
C ILE A 292 13.74 -3.39 -9.05
N GLN A 293 12.55 -3.79 -9.50
CA GLN A 293 11.69 -3.01 -10.40
C GLN A 293 10.32 -2.82 -9.75
N PHE A 294 9.67 -1.71 -10.09
CA PHE A 294 8.39 -1.28 -9.49
C PHE A 294 7.40 -0.90 -10.59
N TYR A 295 6.13 -1.24 -10.42
CA TYR A 295 5.04 -0.66 -11.19
C TYR A 295 4.65 0.69 -10.60
N HIS A 296 5.04 1.76 -11.30
CA HIS A 296 4.67 3.13 -10.92
C HIS A 296 3.29 3.54 -11.45
N PHE A 297 3.01 3.26 -12.73
CA PHE A 297 1.73 3.57 -13.36
C PHE A 297 1.44 2.59 -14.51
N ILE A 298 0.17 2.23 -14.70
CA ILE A 298 -0.30 1.35 -15.77
C ILE A 298 -1.49 2.03 -16.45
N GLN A 299 -1.40 2.25 -17.77
CA GLN A 299 -2.49 2.79 -18.56
C GLN A 299 -2.87 1.83 -19.70
N ARG A 300 -4.17 1.60 -19.85
CA ARG A 300 -4.72 0.85 -20.98
C ARG A 300 -5.14 1.82 -22.09
N LEU A 301 -4.28 2.00 -23.09
CA LEU A 301 -4.58 2.76 -24.30
C LEU A 301 -5.17 1.80 -25.36
N GLY A 302 -6.49 1.57 -25.28
CA GLY A 302 -7.21 0.68 -26.19
C GLY A 302 -7.02 -0.81 -25.89
N GLN A 303 -6.77 -1.62 -26.92
CA GLN A 303 -6.64 -3.08 -26.78
C GLN A 303 -5.26 -3.56 -26.30
N ARG A 304 -4.26 -2.68 -26.16
CA ARG A 304 -2.94 -3.02 -25.59
C ARG A 304 -2.72 -2.27 -24.27
N LEU A 305 -2.18 -2.97 -23.28
CA LEU A 305 -1.56 -2.31 -22.12
C LEU A 305 -0.18 -1.82 -22.57
N THR A 306 0.13 -0.54 -22.30
CA THR A 306 1.47 -0.01 -22.49
C THR A 306 2.07 0.24 -21.11
N LEU A 307 3.19 -0.41 -20.83
CA LEU A 307 3.81 -0.41 -19.53
C LEU A 307 4.81 0.75 -19.46
N VAL A 308 4.44 1.82 -18.75
CA VAL A 308 5.27 3.03 -18.61
C VAL A 308 6.12 2.90 -17.34
N THR A 309 7.32 2.34 -17.47
CA THR A 309 8.35 2.45 -16.44
C THR A 309 9.05 3.80 -16.58
N CYS A 310 8.85 4.70 -15.61
CA CYS A 310 9.80 5.79 -15.39
C CYS A 310 11.11 5.21 -14.84
N LEU A 311 12.22 5.60 -15.46
CA LEU A 311 13.58 5.42 -14.95
C LEU A 311 13.92 6.54 -13.95
#